data_AF-A0A6A0A8N2-F1
#
_entry.id   AF-A0A6A0A8N2-F1
#
_cell.length_a   1.000
_cell.length_b   1.000
_cell.length_c   1.000
_cell.angle_alpha   90.00
_cell.angle_beta   90.00
_cell.angle_gamma   90.00
#
_symmetry.space_group_name_H-M   'P 1'
#
loop_
_entity.id
_entity.type
_entity.pdbx_description
1 polymer ?
#
loop_
_entity_poly.entity_id
_entity_poly.type
_entity_poly.pdbx_seq_one_letter_code
_entity_poly.pdbx_strand_id
1 'polypeptide(L)'
;MRLLVQCNRLAVDIDNEIAAVHNFIRDKYRLKFPELESLVHHPIDYARVVQRIGNEMDLTLVNLDDILPAATVMVVTVTGTTTSGKPLSAENLGKAEEGCAMALSLDEDKRLQQLLV
;
A
#
# COMPACT_ATOMS: atom_id res chain seq x y z
N MET A 1 20.15 0.83 -31.07
CA MET A 1 20.19 0.32 -29.67
C MET A 1 20.23 1.48 -28.65
N ARG A 2 19.38 2.51 -28.80
CA ARG A 2 19.26 3.63 -27.83
C ARG A 2 17.87 3.73 -27.18
N LEU A 3 16.85 3.08 -27.75
CA LEU A 3 15.49 3.09 -27.21
C LEU A 3 15.34 2.15 -25.99
N LEU A 4 15.98 0.96 -26.01
CA LEU A 4 15.96 0.01 -24.88
C LEU A 4 16.59 0.58 -23.59
N VAL A 5 17.58 1.48 -23.69
CA VAL A 5 18.26 2.07 -22.52
C VAL A 5 17.43 3.21 -21.89
N GLN A 6 16.55 3.85 -22.65
CA GLN A 6 15.64 4.87 -22.12
C GLN A 6 14.43 4.26 -21.42
N CYS A 7 13.87 3.16 -21.94
CA CYS A 7 12.78 2.43 -21.27
C CYS A 7 13.18 1.91 -19.88
N ASN A 8 14.43 1.44 -19.71
CA ASN A 8 14.91 0.96 -18.42
C ASN A 8 15.09 2.05 -17.36
N ARG A 9 15.32 3.33 -17.75
CA ARG A 9 15.41 4.43 -16.78
C ARG A 9 14.03 4.79 -16.21
N LEU A 10 13.00 4.80 -17.06
CA LEU A 10 11.64 5.12 -16.65
C LEU A 10 11.07 4.11 -15.65
N ALA A 11 11.36 2.81 -15.83
CA ALA A 11 10.93 1.78 -14.89
C ALA A 11 11.56 1.95 -13.49
N VAL A 12 12.84 2.32 -13.44
CA VAL A 12 13.55 2.59 -12.17
C VAL A 12 13.00 3.85 -11.50
N ASP A 13 12.66 4.89 -12.27
CA ASP A 13 12.06 6.11 -11.74
C ASP A 13 10.68 5.83 -11.11
N ILE A 14 9.84 5.02 -11.76
CA ILE A 14 8.54 4.59 -11.21
C ILE A 14 8.73 3.78 -9.92
N ASP A 15 9.71 2.87 -9.87
CA ASP A 15 9.99 2.09 -8.66
C ASP A 15 10.44 2.97 -7.49
N ASN A 16 11.25 3.99 -7.76
CA ASN A 16 11.65 4.96 -6.74
C ASN A 16 10.46 5.78 -6.25
N GLU A 17 9.54 6.16 -7.15
CA GLU A 17 8.35 6.91 -6.79
C GLU A 17 7.37 6.06 -5.96
N ILE A 18 7.14 4.80 -6.34
CA ILE A 18 6.35 3.83 -5.54
C ILE A 18 6.95 3.69 -4.14
N ALA A 19 8.29 3.58 -4.02
CA ALA A 19 8.95 3.49 -2.73
C ALA A 19 8.76 4.76 -1.88
N ALA A 20 8.84 5.95 -2.50
CA ALA A 20 8.61 7.22 -1.83
C ALA A 20 7.16 7.34 -1.32
N VAL A 21 6.19 6.99 -2.17
CA VAL A 21 4.76 7.00 -1.81
C VAL A 21 4.47 5.98 -0.71
N HIS A 22 5.05 4.78 -0.77
CA HIS A 22 4.90 3.78 0.28
C HIS A 22 5.36 4.29 1.66
N ASN A 23 6.54 4.92 1.72
CA ASN A 23 7.03 5.54 2.95
C ASN A 23 6.07 6.62 3.46
N PHE A 24 5.53 7.45 2.57
CA PHE A 24 4.55 8.48 2.92
C PHE A 24 3.26 7.88 3.53
N ILE A 25 2.69 6.84 2.91
CA ILE A 25 1.50 6.15 3.43
C ILE A 25 1.81 5.57 4.82
N ARG A 26 2.95 4.89 4.96
CA ARG A 26 3.39 4.26 6.22
C ARG A 26 3.52 5.28 7.35
N ASP A 27 4.13 6.43 7.09
CA ASP A 27 4.32 7.49 8.07
C ASP A 27 3.00 8.07 8.59
N LYS A 28 1.95 8.07 7.76
CA LYS A 28 0.60 8.48 8.17
C LYS A 28 -0.14 7.36 8.87
N TYR A 29 -0.11 6.17 8.29
CA TYR A 29 -0.96 5.06 8.72
C TYR A 29 -0.44 4.34 9.97
N ARG A 30 0.85 4.49 10.31
CA ARG A 30 1.43 3.98 11.56
C ARG A 30 0.75 4.48 12.84
N LEU A 31 0.05 5.61 12.78
CA LEU A 31 -0.72 6.13 13.93
C LEU A 31 -1.94 5.26 14.23
N LYS A 32 -2.50 4.62 13.19
CA LYS A 32 -3.66 3.71 13.29
C LYS A 32 -3.26 2.26 13.41
N PHE A 33 -2.30 1.81 12.61
CA PHE A 33 -1.92 0.41 12.57
C PHE A 33 -0.40 0.27 12.33
N PRO A 34 0.44 0.53 13.35
CA PRO A 34 1.89 0.50 13.20
C PRO A 34 2.41 -0.87 12.79
N GLU A 35 1.80 -1.96 13.25
CA GLU A 35 2.28 -3.30 12.98
C GLU A 35 2.16 -3.70 11.50
N LEU A 36 1.25 -3.07 10.75
CA LEU A 36 1.00 -3.38 9.34
C LEU A 36 2.27 -3.32 8.48
N GLU A 37 3.20 -2.42 8.80
CA GLU A 37 4.46 -2.26 8.05
C GLU A 37 5.37 -3.50 8.12
N SER A 38 5.26 -4.27 9.22
CA SER A 38 6.01 -5.51 9.42
C SER A 38 5.28 -6.74 8.89
N LEU A 39 3.96 -6.63 8.68
CA LEU A 39 3.13 -7.72 8.17
C LEU A 39 3.03 -7.73 6.64
N VAL A 40 3.03 -6.55 6.01
CA VAL A 40 2.87 -6.40 4.56
C VAL A 40 4.03 -5.56 4.02
N HIS A 41 5.04 -6.26 3.47
CA HIS A 41 6.25 -5.61 2.94
C HIS A 41 6.09 -5.10 1.50
N HIS A 42 5.18 -5.67 0.72
CA HIS A 42 4.99 -5.28 -0.67
C HIS A 42 4.31 -3.90 -0.75
N PRO A 43 4.92 -2.88 -1.39
CA PRO A 43 4.40 -1.51 -1.39
C PRO A 43 2.95 -1.38 -1.88
N ILE A 44 2.62 -2.11 -2.96
CA ILE A 44 1.30 -2.05 -3.59
C ILE A 44 0.26 -2.79 -2.76
N ASP A 45 0.61 -3.95 -2.21
CA ASP A 45 -0.31 -4.69 -1.34
C ASP A 45 -0.58 -3.89 -0.06
N TYR A 46 0.44 -3.24 0.48
CA TYR A 46 0.29 -2.34 1.63
C TYR A 46 -0.71 -1.22 1.31
N ALA A 47 -0.58 -0.55 0.16
CA ALA A 47 -1.52 0.49 -0.27
C ALA A 47 -2.96 -0.06 -0.43
N ARG A 48 -3.13 -1.25 -1.02
CA ARG A 48 -4.46 -1.90 -1.15
C ARG A 48 -5.08 -2.22 0.20
N VAL A 49 -4.28 -2.76 1.13
CA VAL A 49 -4.73 -3.11 2.48
C VAL A 49 -5.10 -1.84 3.26
N VAL A 50 -4.28 -0.79 3.19
CA VAL A 50 -4.58 0.50 3.82
C VAL A 50 -5.88 1.09 3.28
N GLN A 51 -6.08 1.09 1.96
CA GLN A 51 -7.30 1.58 1.33
C GLN A 51 -8.53 0.74 1.72
N ARG A 52 -8.38 -0.59 1.82
CA ARG A 52 -9.48 -1.50 2.17
C ARG A 52 -9.86 -1.41 3.65
N ILE A 53 -8.88 -1.24 4.54
CA ILE A 53 -9.13 -1.08 5.98
C ILE A 53 -9.62 0.34 6.29
N GLY A 54 -9.03 1.37 5.68
CA GLY A 54 -9.31 2.77 5.96
C GLY A 54 -9.22 3.10 7.45
N ASN A 55 -10.29 3.63 8.02
CA ASN A 55 -10.39 3.93 9.46
C ASN A 55 -11.11 2.85 10.29
N GLU A 56 -11.42 1.69 9.71
CA GLU A 56 -12.07 0.60 10.43
C GLU A 56 -11.16 0.05 11.54
N MET A 57 -11.73 -0.09 12.74
CA MET A 57 -11.04 -0.60 13.92
C MET A 57 -11.35 -2.09 14.14
N ASP A 58 -12.50 -2.57 13.67
CA ASP A 58 -12.84 -3.98 13.67
C ASP A 58 -12.44 -4.63 12.33
N LEU A 59 -11.21 -5.17 12.29
CA LEU A 59 -10.70 -5.83 11.09
C LEU A 59 -11.43 -7.13 10.74
N THR A 60 -12.33 -7.65 11.59
CA THR A 60 -13.15 -8.82 11.24
C THR A 60 -14.23 -8.48 10.22
N LEU A 61 -14.55 -7.20 10.07
CA LEU A 61 -15.51 -6.67 9.09
C LEU A 61 -14.87 -6.38 7.73
N VAL A 62 -13.53 -6.42 7.65
CA VAL A 62 -12.77 -6.08 6.45
C VAL A 62 -12.35 -7.36 5.74
N ASN A 63 -12.81 -7.56 4.51
CA ASN A 63 -12.35 -8.66 3.68
C ASN A 63 -11.02 -8.28 3.00
N LEU A 64 -9.98 -9.10 3.20
CA LEU A 64 -8.64 -8.95 2.61
C LEU A 64 -8.21 -10.17 1.76
N ASP A 65 -9.10 -11.15 1.58
CA ASP A 65 -8.79 -12.43 0.92
C ASP A 65 -8.41 -12.28 -0.56
N ASP A 66 -8.85 -11.20 -1.19
CA ASP A 66 -8.53 -10.84 -2.58
C ASP A 66 -7.20 -10.09 -2.72
N ILE A 67 -6.59 -9.66 -1.61
CA ILE A 67 -5.38 -8.85 -1.59
C ILE A 67 -4.19 -9.65 -1.05
N LEU A 68 -4.41 -10.44 0.00
CA LEU A 68 -3.34 -11.12 0.73
C LEU A 68 -3.59 -12.65 0.81
N PRO A 69 -2.54 -13.47 0.92
CA PRO A 69 -2.70 -14.88 1.25
C PRO A 69 -3.42 -15.08 2.58
N ALA A 70 -4.24 -16.14 2.69
CA ALA A 70 -5.06 -16.42 3.88
C ALA A 70 -4.27 -16.41 5.21
N ALA A 71 -3.03 -16.91 5.20
CA ALA A 71 -2.17 -16.89 6.37
C ALA A 71 -1.84 -15.45 6.82
N THR A 72 -1.56 -14.55 5.88
CA THR A 72 -1.28 -13.14 6.15
C THR A 72 -2.54 -12.41 6.59
N VAL A 73 -3.70 -12.68 5.97
CA VAL A 73 -5.00 -12.12 6.38
C VAL A 73 -5.26 -12.43 7.86
N MET A 74 -5.13 -13.69 8.26
CA MET A 74 -5.33 -14.10 9.64
C MET A 74 -4.40 -13.36 10.60
N VAL A 75 -3.10 -13.24 10.27
CA VAL A 75 -2.14 -12.52 11.12
C VAL A 75 -2.50 -11.03 11.21
N VAL A 76 -2.83 -10.38 10.08
CA VAL A 76 -3.25 -8.97 10.06
C VAL A 76 -4.50 -8.73 10.90
N THR A 77 -5.53 -9.57 10.76
CA THR A 77 -6.76 -9.44 11.55
C THR A 77 -6.48 -9.64 13.04
N VAL A 78 -5.74 -10.68 13.42
CA VAL A 78 -5.41 -10.95 14.84
C VAL A 78 -4.57 -9.82 15.42
N THR A 79 -3.51 -9.38 14.75
CA THR A 79 -2.67 -8.27 15.22
C THR A 79 -3.46 -6.98 15.33
N GLY A 80 -4.36 -6.70 14.38
CA GLY A 80 -5.21 -5.51 14.41
C GLY A 80 -6.20 -5.48 15.57
N THR A 81 -6.68 -6.63 16.07
CA THR A 81 -7.52 -6.65 17.30
C THR A 81 -6.75 -6.27 18.57
N THR A 82 -5.42 -6.41 18.53
CA THR A 82 -4.52 -6.09 19.66
C THR A 82 -3.69 -4.82 19.41
N THR A 83 -3.91 -4.12 18.30
CA THR A 83 -3.13 -2.92 17.98
C THR A 83 -3.44 -1.79 18.97
N SER A 84 -2.42 -1.00 19.29
CA SER A 84 -2.55 0.17 20.16
C SER A 84 -2.85 1.48 19.40
N GLY A 85 -2.95 1.39 18.07
CA GLY A 85 -3.20 2.54 17.23
C GLY A 85 -4.60 3.12 17.38
N LYS A 86 -4.79 4.33 16.84
CA LYS A 86 -6.03 5.11 16.96
C LYS A 86 -6.55 5.49 15.58
N PRO A 87 -7.88 5.69 15.42
CA PRO A 87 -8.43 6.21 14.18
C PRO A 87 -7.71 7.50 13.73
N LEU A 88 -7.42 7.60 12.44
CA LEU A 88 -6.82 8.81 11.88
C LEU A 88 -7.86 9.94 11.83
N SER A 89 -7.41 11.18 11.88
CA SER A 89 -8.27 12.32 11.52
C SER A 89 -8.68 12.23 10.04
N ALA A 90 -9.82 12.81 9.68
CA ALA A 90 -10.29 12.84 8.29
C ALA A 90 -9.23 13.40 7.32
N GLU A 91 -8.47 14.42 7.75
CA GLU A 91 -7.37 14.97 6.97
C GLU A 91 -6.22 13.98 6.74
N ASN A 92 -5.78 13.27 7.80
CA ASN A 92 -4.70 12.30 7.69
C ASN A 92 -5.14 11.05 6.93
N LEU A 93 -6.39 10.62 7.09
CA LEU A 93 -6.97 9.53 6.31
C LEU A 93 -7.04 9.90 4.84
N GLY A 94 -7.56 11.08 4.49
CA GLY A 94 -7.63 11.54 3.10
C GLY A 94 -6.25 11.59 2.44
N LYS A 95 -5.23 12.09 3.15
CA LYS A 95 -3.84 12.06 2.67
C LYS A 95 -3.32 10.64 2.47
N ALA A 96 -3.63 9.71 3.37
CA ALA A 96 -3.22 8.31 3.22
C ALA A 96 -3.91 7.64 2.03
N GLU A 97 -5.21 7.91 1.82
CA GLU A 97 -5.99 7.41 0.69
C GLU A 97 -5.50 7.98 -0.65
N GLU A 98 -5.19 9.27 -0.72
CA GLU A 98 -4.56 9.92 -1.88
C GLU A 98 -3.21 9.26 -2.22
N GLY A 99 -2.38 9.00 -1.20
CA GLY A 99 -1.13 8.26 -1.37
C GLY A 99 -1.36 6.85 -1.90
N CYS A 100 -2.37 6.13 -1.37
CA CYS A 100 -2.72 4.80 -1.86
C CYS A 100 -3.18 4.81 -3.32
N ALA A 101 -4.02 5.78 -3.71
CA ALA A 101 -4.48 5.94 -5.09
C ALA A 101 -3.31 6.22 -6.05
N MET A 102 -2.36 7.07 -5.64
CA MET A 102 -1.15 7.34 -6.41
C MET A 102 -0.28 6.08 -6.58
N ALA A 103 -0.05 5.31 -5.52
CA ALA A 103 0.72 4.07 -5.59
C ALA A 103 0.08 3.06 -6.58
N LEU A 104 -1.24 2.94 -6.57
CA LEU A 104 -1.98 2.07 -7.49
C LEU A 104 -1.91 2.54 -8.94
N SER A 105 -2.00 3.86 -9.17
CA SER A 105 -1.85 4.43 -10.52
C SER A 105 -0.45 4.15 -11.08
N LEU A 106 0.60 4.31 -10.26
CA LEU A 106 1.98 4.04 -10.66
C LEU A 106 2.22 2.55 -10.97
N ASP A 107 1.62 1.64 -10.19
CA ASP A 107 1.65 0.20 -10.48
C ASP A 107 0.97 -0.14 -11.81
N GLU A 108 -0.18 0.48 -12.08
CA GLU A 108 -0.88 0.29 -13.36
C GLU A 108 -0.06 0.81 -14.55
N ASP A 109 0.52 2.00 -14.43
CA ASP A 109 1.40 2.58 -15.44
C ASP A 109 2.63 1.68 -15.69
N LYS A 110 3.24 1.16 -14.63
CA LYS A 110 4.35 0.21 -14.72
C LYS A 110 3.95 -1.06 -15.47
N ARG A 111 2.77 -1.60 -15.17
CA ARG A 111 2.24 -2.81 -15.81
C ARG A 111 1.97 -2.58 -17.30
N LEU A 112 1.43 -1.42 -17.67
CA LEU A 112 1.19 -1.04 -19.07
C LEU A 112 2.51 -0.92 -19.84
N GLN A 113 3.56 -0.36 -19.22
CA GLN A 113 4.89 -0.31 -19.84
C GLN A 113 5.48 -1.69 -20.10
N GLN A 114 5.29 -2.66 -19.19
CA GLN A 114 5.78 -4.03 -19.38
C GLN A 114 5.07 -4.79 -20.51
N LEU A 115 3.83 -4.43 -20.84
CA LEU A 115 3.07 -5.03 -21.94
C LEU A 115 3.47 -4.48 -23.33
N LEU A 116 4.15 -3.34 -23.39
CA LEU A 116 4.57 -2.67 -24.62
C LEU A 116 6.00 -3.05 -25.06
N VAL A 117 6.71 -3.89 -24.29
CA VAL A 117 8.07 -4.38 -24.56
C VAL A 117 8.03 -5.87 -24.87
#